data_AF-K2C8W3-F1
#
_entry.id   AF-K2C8W3-F1
#
_cell.length_a   1.000
_cell.length_b   1.000
_cell.length_c   1.000
_cell.angle_alpha   90.00
_cell.angle_beta   90.00
_cell.angle_gamma   90.00
#
_symmetry.space_group_name_H-M   'P 1'
#
loop_
_entity.id
_entity.type
_entity.pdbx_description
1 polymer ?
#
loop_
_entity_poly.entity_id
_entity_poly.type
_entity_poly.pdbx_seq_one_letter_code
_entity_poly.pdbx_strand_id
1 'polypeptide(L)'
;MKRIWMLCFALVTLFGFFDRAWALRLEGEPISARIVAVEEQDGKMVEVTYNVTVVDAAGYIQGQVAGAEGGTSDYRFGDIKTIVNDLANQVYLVTFHDGKLLKLASARMVTHYTSTLFNCKVSDGTTETEVRLDSGTFKSIEFLLPENSTDKH
;
A
#
# COMPACT_ATOMS: atom_id res chain seq x y z
N MET A 1 35.65 12.08 45.64
CA MET A 1 34.20 12.05 45.35
C MET A 1 34.06 12.34 43.85
N LYS A 2 34.12 11.43 42.87
CA LYS A 2 33.46 10.16 42.52
C LYS A 2 31.91 10.24 42.48
N ARG A 3 31.39 10.09 41.25
CA ARG A 3 30.01 9.71 40.81
C ARG A 3 29.01 10.82 40.41
N ILE A 4 29.19 11.51 39.27
CA ILE A 4 28.04 12.20 38.59
C ILE A 4 28.06 12.09 37.03
N TRP A 5 29.01 11.38 36.40
CA TRP A 5 29.15 11.41 34.93
C TRP A 5 28.67 10.14 34.18
N MET A 6 27.83 9.31 34.79
CA MET A 6 27.33 8.06 34.19
C MET A 6 25.81 7.97 34.04
N LEU A 7 25.05 9.02 34.36
CA LEU A 7 23.59 8.98 34.23
C LEU A 7 23.05 9.57 32.91
N CYS A 8 23.80 10.43 32.22
CA CYS A 8 23.29 11.03 30.96
C CYS A 8 23.49 10.14 29.73
N PHE A 9 24.45 9.21 29.75
CA PHE A 9 24.72 8.34 28.58
C PHE A 9 23.76 7.13 28.48
N ALA A 10 23.13 6.73 29.58
CA ALA A 10 22.18 5.62 29.60
C ALA A 10 20.76 6.03 29.14
N LEU A 11 20.44 7.33 29.15
CA LEU A 11 19.10 7.79 28.76
C LEU A 11 18.97 7.91 27.23
N VAL A 12 20.03 8.33 26.54
CA VAL A 12 20.01 8.49 25.06
C VAL A 12 19.93 7.14 24.35
N THR A 13 20.51 6.09 24.90
CA THR A 13 20.42 4.76 24.31
C THR A 13 19.03 4.15 24.50
N LEU A 14 18.32 4.42 25.61
CA LEU A 14 16.97 3.87 25.80
C LEU A 14 15.94 4.45 24.82
N PHE A 15 16.03 5.74 24.48
CA PHE A 15 15.11 6.34 23.50
C PHE A 15 15.38 5.90 22.05
N GLY A 16 16.63 5.60 21.69
CA GLY A 16 16.98 5.12 20.34
C GLY A 16 16.50 3.69 20.03
N PHE A 17 16.25 2.86 21.06
CA PHE A 17 15.69 1.52 20.87
C PHE A 17 14.15 1.51 20.84
N PHE A 18 13.49 2.48 21.47
CA PHE A 18 12.03 2.61 21.37
C PHE A 18 11.60 3.08 19.99
N ASP A 19 12.33 3.99 19.33
CA ASP A 19 11.99 4.42 17.95
C ASP A 19 12.02 3.26 16.95
N ARG A 20 12.96 2.31 17.08
CA ARG A 20 13.00 1.13 16.22
C ARG A 20 11.86 0.16 16.48
N ALA A 21 11.43 0.00 17.73
CA ALA A 21 10.31 -0.87 18.09
C ALA A 21 8.96 -0.30 17.64
N TRP A 22 8.82 1.03 17.56
CA TRP A 22 7.64 1.69 17.00
C TRP A 22 7.66 1.72 15.47
N ALA A 23 8.82 1.84 14.83
CA ALA A 23 8.97 1.69 13.38
C ALA A 23 8.62 0.25 12.93
N LEU A 24 9.01 -0.77 13.70
CA LEU A 24 8.66 -2.18 13.47
C LEU A 24 7.18 -2.51 13.71
N ARG A 25 6.41 -1.61 14.33
CA ARG A 25 4.97 -1.80 14.59
C ARG A 25 4.09 -1.23 13.47
N LEU A 26 4.68 -0.53 12.51
CA LEU A 26 4.00 0.07 11.37
C LEU A 26 4.08 -0.76 10.10
N GLU A 27 4.92 -1.80 10.04
CA GLU A 27 4.92 -2.75 8.92
C GLU A 27 3.74 -3.71 9.12
N GLY A 28 2.68 -3.52 8.33
CA GLY A 28 1.59 -4.50 8.26
C GLY A 28 2.12 -5.83 7.71
N GLU A 29 1.49 -6.95 8.07
CA GLU A 29 1.88 -8.24 7.47
C GLU A 29 1.80 -8.14 5.94
N PRO A 30 2.83 -8.56 5.21
CA PRO A 30 2.83 -8.45 3.76
C PRO A 30 1.64 -9.18 3.16
N ILE A 31 0.94 -8.53 2.23
CA ILE A 31 -0.20 -9.09 1.50
C ILE A 31 0.18 -9.34 0.04
N SER A 32 -0.48 -10.28 -0.61
CA SER A 32 -0.32 -10.50 -2.05
C SER A 32 -1.35 -9.67 -2.82
N ALA A 33 -1.11 -9.43 -4.11
CA ALA A 33 -2.06 -8.74 -4.95
C ALA A 33 -2.01 -9.23 -6.40
N ARG A 34 -3.10 -9.04 -7.13
CA ARG A 34 -3.15 -9.16 -8.58
C ARG A 34 -3.42 -7.79 -9.18
N ILE A 35 -2.48 -7.27 -9.96
CA ILE A 35 -2.55 -5.93 -10.55
C ILE A 35 -2.72 -6.07 -12.05
N VAL A 36 -3.73 -5.41 -12.61
CA VAL A 36 -3.89 -5.26 -14.06
C VAL A 36 -3.56 -3.82 -14.41
N ALA A 37 -2.53 -3.62 -15.24
CA ALA A 37 -2.09 -2.31 -15.70
C ALA A 37 -2.19 -2.21 -17.23
N VAL A 38 -2.26 -0.99 -17.74
CA VAL A 38 -2.18 -0.70 -19.18
C VAL A 38 -0.82 -0.07 -19.45
N GLU A 39 0.00 -0.72 -20.26
CA GLU A 39 1.36 -0.29 -20.56
C GLU A 39 1.58 -0.16 -22.05
N GLU A 40 2.48 0.75 -22.44
CA GLU A 40 2.92 0.85 -23.82
C GLU A 40 4.01 -0.19 -24.10
N GLN A 41 3.74 -1.10 -25.04
CA GLN A 41 4.69 -2.07 -25.57
C GLN A 41 4.69 -1.96 -27.09
N ASP A 42 5.87 -1.75 -27.69
CA ASP A 42 6.05 -1.59 -29.14
C ASP A 42 5.09 -0.57 -29.79
N GLY A 43 4.84 0.55 -29.10
CA GLY A 43 3.96 1.62 -29.56
C GLY A 43 2.46 1.31 -29.46
N LYS A 44 2.07 0.24 -28.75
CA LYS A 44 0.69 -0.14 -28.51
C LYS A 44 0.40 -0.24 -27.02
N MET A 45 -0.78 0.23 -26.61
CA MET A 45 -1.27 0.02 -25.25
C MET A 45 -1.75 -1.42 -25.10
N VAL A 46 -1.17 -2.17 -24.17
CA VAL A 46 -1.51 -3.55 -23.86
C VAL A 46 -1.85 -3.73 -22.39
N GLU A 47 -2.78 -4.62 -22.09
CA GLU A 47 -3.09 -4.99 -20.70
C GLU A 47 -2.10 -6.03 -20.20
N VAL A 48 -1.44 -5.72 -19.09
CA VAL A 48 -0.46 -6.58 -18.42
C VAL A 48 -1.00 -6.95 -17.05
N THR A 49 -0.93 -8.24 -16.71
CA THR A 49 -1.32 -8.73 -15.37
C THR A 49 -0.07 -9.11 -14.59
N TYR A 50 0.08 -8.50 -13.42
CA TYR A 50 1.15 -8.77 -12.47
C TYR A 50 0.61 -9.57 -11.28
N ASN A 51 1.22 -10.72 -11.03
CA ASN A 51 1.03 -11.48 -9.79
C ASN A 51 2.07 -10.99 -8.78
N VAL A 52 1.60 -10.24 -7.79
CA VAL A 52 2.42 -9.60 -6.77
C VAL A 52 2.41 -10.48 -5.52
N THR A 53 3.59 -10.96 -5.11
CA THR A 53 3.72 -11.83 -3.93
C THR A 53 3.78 -11.01 -2.64
N VAL A 54 4.36 -9.81 -2.69
CA VAL A 54 4.50 -8.93 -1.54
C VAL A 54 4.14 -7.49 -1.88
N VAL A 55 3.15 -6.99 -1.15
CA VAL A 55 2.76 -5.59 -1.00
C VAL A 55 2.86 -5.24 0.47
N ASP A 56 3.43 -4.07 0.78
CA ASP A 56 3.39 -3.53 2.13
C ASP A 56 1.93 -3.19 2.51
N ALA A 57 1.36 -3.93 3.46
CA ALA A 57 -0.02 -3.75 3.90
C ALA A 57 -0.24 -2.44 4.68
N ALA A 58 0.84 -1.77 5.12
CA ALA A 58 0.76 -0.43 5.68
C ALA A 58 0.60 0.67 4.61
N GLY A 59 0.80 0.33 3.33
CA GLY A 59 0.46 1.21 2.23
C GLY A 59 -1.03 1.52 2.16
N TYR A 60 -1.37 2.60 1.47
CA TYR A 60 -2.74 3.09 1.38
C TYR A 60 -3.02 3.69 0.00
N ILE A 61 -4.29 3.67 -0.39
CA ILE A 61 -4.82 4.54 -1.44
C ILE A 61 -5.24 5.84 -0.77
N GLN A 62 -4.60 6.94 -1.16
CA GLN A 62 -4.98 8.28 -0.78
C GLN A 62 -5.92 8.85 -1.83
N GLY A 63 -7.10 9.32 -1.45
CA GLY A 63 -8.03 9.88 -2.41
C GLY A 63 -9.10 10.79 -1.82
N GLN A 64 -9.73 11.57 -2.68
CA GLN A 64 -10.87 12.41 -2.32
C GLN A 64 -12.16 11.63 -2.57
N VAL A 65 -13.03 11.55 -1.56
CA VAL A 65 -14.35 10.93 -1.71
C VAL A 65 -15.20 11.73 -2.68
N ALA A 66 -15.78 11.05 -3.67
CA ALA A 66 -16.62 11.67 -4.66
C ALA A 66 -17.85 12.33 -4.00
N GLY A 67 -18.05 13.63 -4.26
CA GLY A 67 -19.16 14.41 -3.69
C GLY A 67 -18.94 14.94 -2.27
N ALA A 68 -17.78 14.72 -1.65
CA ALA A 68 -17.43 15.31 -0.36
C ALA A 68 -16.77 16.69 -0.52
N GLU A 69 -17.16 17.65 0.33
CA GLU A 69 -16.52 18.96 0.40
C GLU A 69 -15.15 18.86 1.11
N GLY A 70 -14.09 18.83 0.30
CA GLY A 70 -12.69 18.96 0.75
C GLY A 70 -12.02 17.69 1.27
N GLY A 71 -10.68 17.71 1.22
CA GLY A 71 -9.79 16.73 1.86
C GLY A 71 -9.47 15.48 1.05
N THR A 72 -8.30 14.90 1.32
CA THR A 72 -7.94 13.53 0.94
C THR A 72 -7.94 12.65 2.18
N SER A 73 -8.38 11.41 2.05
CA SER A 73 -8.34 10.39 3.10
C SER A 73 -7.47 9.22 2.67
N ASP A 74 -6.84 8.58 3.64
CA ASP A 74 -5.96 7.44 3.43
C ASP A 74 -6.73 6.15 3.79
N TYR A 75 -6.78 5.20 2.86
CA TYR A 75 -7.43 3.89 3.05
C TYR A 75 -6.40 2.79 2.89
N ARG A 76 -6.19 1.98 3.93
CA ARG A 76 -5.10 0.99 3.97
C ARG A 76 -5.35 -0.17 3.01
N PHE A 77 -4.29 -0.66 2.37
CA PHE A 77 -4.40 -1.80 1.47
C PHE A 77 -4.90 -3.07 2.18
N GLY A 78 -4.51 -3.28 3.45
CA GLY A 78 -5.00 -4.41 4.25
C GLY A 78 -6.52 -4.42 4.50
N ASP A 79 -7.22 -3.29 4.33
CA ASP A 79 -8.67 -3.21 4.50
C ASP A 79 -9.41 -3.37 3.16
N ILE A 80 -8.70 -3.26 2.04
CA ILE A 80 -9.25 -3.14 0.69
C ILE A 80 -9.17 -4.49 -0.01
N LYS A 81 -10.31 -4.95 -0.53
CA LYS A 81 -10.37 -6.13 -1.40
C LYS A 81 -10.01 -5.80 -2.84
N THR A 82 -10.62 -4.75 -3.41
CA THR A 82 -10.37 -4.35 -4.80
C THR A 82 -10.33 -2.85 -5.00
N ILE A 83 -9.55 -2.42 -5.99
CA ILE A 83 -9.54 -1.06 -6.54
C ILE A 83 -9.77 -1.19 -8.04
N VAL A 84 -10.71 -0.43 -8.60
CA VAL A 84 -10.98 -0.39 -10.04
C VAL A 84 -10.96 1.06 -10.51
N ASN A 85 -10.18 1.34 -11.56
CA ASN A 85 -10.20 2.62 -12.25
C ASN A 85 -11.37 2.62 -13.26
N ASP A 86 -12.47 3.26 -12.88
CA ASP A 86 -13.67 3.39 -13.73
C ASP A 86 -13.52 4.62 -14.63
N LEU A 87 -12.84 4.40 -15.76
CA LEU A 87 -12.56 5.43 -16.76
C LEU A 87 -13.82 6.07 -17.36
N ALA A 88 -14.93 5.32 -17.42
CA ALA A 88 -16.18 5.83 -17.99
C ALA A 88 -16.80 6.91 -17.10
N ASN A 89 -16.66 6.74 -15.78
CA ASN A 89 -17.19 7.67 -14.79
C ASN A 89 -16.12 8.58 -14.16
N GLN A 90 -14.85 8.44 -14.57
CA GLN A 90 -13.70 9.19 -14.05
C GLN A 90 -13.56 9.10 -12.52
N VAL A 91 -13.76 7.90 -11.97
CA VAL A 91 -13.65 7.63 -10.53
C VAL A 91 -12.88 6.35 -10.26
N TYR A 92 -12.41 6.19 -9.03
CA TYR A 92 -11.89 4.93 -8.53
C TYR A 92 -12.93 4.28 -7.60
N LEU A 93 -13.26 3.02 -7.88
CA LEU A 93 -14.14 2.22 -7.05
C LEU A 93 -13.28 1.36 -6.13
N VAL A 94 -13.41 1.58 -4.82
CA VAL A 94 -12.70 0.84 -3.77
C VAL A 94 -13.69 -0.05 -3.05
N THR A 95 -13.49 -1.36 -3.09
CA THR A 95 -14.30 -2.33 -2.35
C THR A 95 -13.48 -2.84 -1.17
N PHE A 96 -14.00 -2.70 0.04
CA PHE A 96 -13.37 -3.19 1.27
C PHE A 96 -13.66 -4.68 1.49
N HIS A 97 -12.86 -5.34 2.32
CA HIS A 97 -13.10 -6.75 2.68
C HIS A 97 -14.44 -6.97 3.39
N ASP A 98 -14.96 -5.95 4.09
CA ASP A 98 -16.28 -5.96 4.73
C ASP A 98 -17.45 -5.75 3.74
N GLY A 99 -17.16 -5.61 2.45
CA GLY A 99 -18.15 -5.42 1.38
C GLY A 99 -18.59 -3.96 1.19
N LYS A 100 -18.09 -3.01 1.99
CA LYS A 100 -18.36 -1.58 1.74
C LYS A 100 -17.73 -1.16 0.42
N LEU A 101 -18.41 -0.23 -0.26
CA LEU A 101 -17.93 0.36 -1.50
C LEU A 101 -17.76 1.87 -1.32
N LEU A 102 -16.61 2.37 -1.77
CA LEU A 102 -16.24 3.76 -1.73
C LEU A 102 -15.90 4.24 -3.14
N LYS A 103 -16.33 5.45 -3.47
CA LYS A 103 -16.00 6.12 -4.73
C LYS A 103 -15.05 7.27 -4.46
N LEU A 104 -13.91 7.25 -5.12
CA LEU A 104 -12.92 8.33 -5.05
C LEU A 104 -12.90 9.10 -6.37
N ALA A 105 -12.99 10.43 -6.31
CA ALA A 105 -12.85 11.30 -7.48
C ALA A 105 -11.39 11.41 -7.96
N SER A 106 -10.44 11.13 -7.08
CA SER A 106 -9.01 11.04 -7.37
C SER A 106 -8.38 10.01 -6.43
N ALA A 107 -7.32 9.35 -6.90
CA ALA A 107 -6.60 8.38 -6.10
C ALA A 107 -5.11 8.37 -6.44
N ARG A 108 -4.30 8.14 -5.42
CA ARG A 108 -2.87 7.83 -5.52
C ARG A 108 -2.54 6.70 -4.57
N MET A 109 -1.88 5.66 -5.07
CA MET A 109 -1.33 4.60 -4.23
C MET A 109 -0.02 5.06 -3.59
N VAL A 110 0.14 4.80 -2.30
CA VAL A 110 1.30 5.24 -1.53
C VAL A 110 1.74 4.13 -0.58
N THR A 111 2.96 3.65 -0.76
CA THR A 111 3.65 2.78 0.22
C THR A 111 4.63 3.57 1.08
N HIS A 112 4.99 4.79 0.66
CA HIS A 112 5.83 5.69 1.42
C HIS A 112 5.41 7.12 1.09
N TYR A 113 5.09 7.96 2.09
CA TYR A 113 4.53 9.31 1.89
C TYR A 113 5.36 10.21 0.94
N THR A 114 6.64 9.90 0.77
CA THR A 114 7.59 10.63 -0.10
C THR A 114 7.72 10.06 -1.52
N SER A 115 7.09 8.92 -1.84
CA SER A 115 7.16 8.24 -3.12
C SER A 115 5.83 8.33 -3.87
N THR A 116 5.89 8.70 -5.15
CA THR A 116 4.74 8.58 -6.09
C THR A 116 4.62 7.18 -6.70
N LEU A 117 5.57 6.30 -6.38
CA LEU A 117 5.65 4.94 -6.88
C LEU A 117 5.24 3.96 -5.78
N PHE A 118 4.50 2.93 -6.20
CA PHE A 118 4.11 1.80 -5.37
C PHE A 118 5.19 0.71 -5.49
N ASN A 119 5.91 0.45 -4.40
CA ASN A 119 6.93 -0.60 -4.36
C ASN A 119 6.26 -1.95 -4.09
N CYS A 120 6.55 -2.95 -4.92
CA CYS A 120 6.04 -4.31 -4.73
C CYS A 120 7.02 -5.35 -5.26
N LYS A 121 6.80 -6.61 -4.91
CA LYS A 121 7.52 -7.75 -5.51
C LYS A 121 6.61 -8.51 -6.44
N VAL A 122 6.97 -8.56 -7.72
CA VAL A 122 6.29 -9.36 -8.73
C VAL A 122 7.02 -10.69 -8.85
N SER A 123 6.28 -11.79 -8.91
CA SER A 123 6.85 -13.09 -9.25
C SER A 123 6.44 -13.51 -10.66
N ASP A 124 7.41 -14.02 -11.42
CA ASP A 124 7.19 -14.71 -12.69
C ASP A 124 7.02 -16.23 -12.52
N GLY A 125 6.91 -16.69 -11.26
CA GLY A 125 6.85 -18.11 -10.89
C GLY A 125 8.20 -18.77 -10.63
N THR A 126 9.32 -18.10 -10.94
CA THR A 126 10.68 -18.62 -10.72
C THR A 126 11.56 -17.67 -9.92
N THR A 127 11.35 -16.37 -10.07
CA THR A 127 12.07 -15.31 -9.37
C THR A 127 11.11 -14.27 -8.83
N GLU A 128 11.54 -13.56 -7.79
CA GLU A 128 10.86 -12.36 -7.31
C GLU A 128 11.69 -11.14 -7.68
N THR A 129 11.05 -10.16 -8.32
CA THR A 129 11.70 -8.91 -8.71
C THR A 129 11.00 -7.75 -8.01
N GLU A 130 11.78 -6.84 -7.42
CA GLU A 130 11.26 -5.57 -6.93
C GLU A 130 10.87 -4.68 -8.10
N VAL A 131 9.59 -4.32 -8.18
CA VAL A 131 9.02 -3.48 -9.22
C VAL A 131 8.42 -2.23 -8.57
N ARG A 132 8.62 -1.10 -9.25
CA ARG A 132 7.95 0.16 -8.94
C ARG A 132 6.86 0.39 -9.96
N LEU A 133 5.62 0.24 -9.55
CA LEU A 133 4.47 0.48 -10.42
C LEU A 133 3.99 1.93 -10.26
N ASP A 134 3.64 2.54 -11.38
CA ASP A 134 3.01 3.84 -11.40
C ASP A 134 1.57 3.72 -10.90
N SER A 135 1.23 4.53 -9.90
CA SER A 135 -0.11 4.61 -9.36
C SER A 135 -1.16 5.13 -10.33
N GLY A 136 -0.78 5.69 -11.49
CA GLY A 136 -1.71 6.17 -12.51
C GLY A 136 -2.08 5.16 -13.60
N THR A 137 -1.36 4.05 -13.73
CA THR A 137 -1.46 3.15 -14.91
C THR A 137 -2.28 1.87 -14.66
N PHE A 138 -2.73 1.65 -13.43
CA PHE A 138 -3.54 0.49 -13.11
C PHE A 138 -4.98 0.64 -13.62
N LYS A 139 -5.51 -0.46 -14.16
CA LYS A 139 -6.92 -0.66 -14.46
C LYS A 139 -7.65 -1.24 -13.25
N SER A 140 -7.05 -2.24 -12.59
CA SER A 140 -7.60 -2.83 -11.38
C SER A 140 -6.55 -3.48 -10.50
N ILE A 141 -6.83 -3.55 -9.21
CA ILE A 141 -6.03 -4.24 -8.20
C ILE A 141 -6.96 -5.08 -7.34
N GLU A 142 -6.55 -6.31 -7.07
CA GLU A 142 -7.18 -7.20 -6.10
C GLU A 142 -6.15 -7.57 -5.05
N PHE A 143 -6.42 -7.26 -3.79
CA PHE A 143 -5.57 -7.68 -2.68
C PHE A 143 -6.05 -9.01 -2.11
N LEU A 144 -5.08 -9.87 -1.83
CA LEU A 144 -5.27 -11.21 -1.30
C LEU A 144 -4.70 -11.21 0.12
N LEU A 145 -5.60 -11.31 1.10
CA LEU A 145 -5.19 -11.47 2.48
C LEU A 145 -4.54 -12.85 2.68
N PRO A 146 -3.60 -13.01 3.63
CA PRO A 146 -3.03 -14.30 3.97
C PRO A 146 -4.14 -15.26 4.44
N GLU A 147 -4.05 -16.55 4.11
CA GLU A 147 -5.09 -17.54 4.43
C GLU A 147 -5.48 -17.56 5.93
N ASN A 148 -4.53 -17.28 6.84
CA ASN A 148 -4.75 -17.23 8.29
C ASN A 148 -5.53 -16.01 8.82
N SER A 149 -5.87 -15.04 7.97
CA SER A 149 -6.53 -13.79 8.39
C SER A 149 -8.06 -13.87 8.42
N THR A 150 -8.66 -14.91 7.84
CA THR A 150 -10.12 -15.08 7.77
C THR A 150 -10.75 -15.66 9.04
N ASP A 151 -9.94 -16.17 9.98
CA ASP A 151 -10.41 -16.80 11.23
C ASP A 151 -10.63 -15.84 12.40
N LYS A 152 -10.57 -14.52 12.17
CA LYS A 152 -10.81 -13.50 13.22
C LYS A 152 -11.83 -12.46 12.79
N HIS A 153 -13.08 -12.87 12.62
CA HIS A 153 -14.22 -11.96 12.66
C HIS A 153 -15.42 -12.58 13.36
#